data_AF-A0A645FBK3-F1
#
_entry.id   AF-A0A645FBK3-F1
#
_cell.length_a   1.000
_cell.length_b   1.000
_cell.length_c   1.000
_cell.angle_alpha   90.00
_cell.angle_beta   90.00
_cell.angle_gamma   90.00
#
_symmetry.space_group_name_H-M   'P 1'
#
loop_
_entity.id
_entity.type
_entity.pdbx_description
1 polymer ?
#
loop_
_entity_poly.entity_id
_entity_poly.type
_entity_poly.pdbx_seq_one_letter_code
_entity_poly.pdbx_strand_id
1 'polypeptide(L)'
;MAEPYIKTVVKNPNIDLLKISNLVQSRAEVLTDIPERIDFIDELPEYSTELYIHKKMKTTEENSLDSLKAALPILETISDWKAEVLHDEMMKLVVTLGIKNGQMLWPIRTAISGKAATPGGAFEIAEILGKEETIKRIKVGIEKLTK
;
A
#
# COMPACT_ATOMS: atom_id res chain seq x y z
N MET A 1 -21.65 7.79 -10.29
CA MET A 1 -20.23 8.08 -10.56
C MET A 1 -19.56 8.50 -9.25
N ALA A 2 -18.42 7.91 -8.91
CA ALA A 2 -17.69 8.19 -7.65
C ALA A 2 -16.80 9.45 -7.73
N GLU A 3 -16.52 9.96 -8.93
CA GLU A 3 -15.59 11.04 -9.20
C GLU A 3 -15.79 12.32 -8.35
N PRO A 4 -17.03 12.81 -8.09
CA PRO A 4 -17.22 13.99 -7.23
C PRO A 4 -16.71 13.78 -5.80
N TYR A 5 -16.84 12.56 -5.27
CA TYR A 5 -16.36 12.19 -3.94
C TYR A 5 -14.85 11.99 -3.93
N ILE A 6 -14.27 11.43 -4.99
CA ILE A 6 -12.82 11.24 -5.09
C ILE A 6 -12.11 12.60 -5.11
N LYS A 7 -12.61 13.54 -5.90
CA LYS A 7 -12.04 14.90 -6.03
C LYS A 7 -12.10 15.73 -4.75
N THR A 8 -12.80 15.31 -3.69
CA THR A 8 -12.78 16.05 -2.42
C THR A 8 -11.45 15.88 -1.69
N VAL A 9 -10.79 14.73 -1.83
CA VAL A 9 -9.56 14.36 -1.12
C VAL A 9 -8.36 14.14 -2.04
N VAL A 10 -8.57 13.72 -3.29
CA VAL A 10 -7.49 13.58 -4.28
C VAL A 10 -7.46 14.83 -5.15
N LYS A 11 -6.42 15.63 -4.98
CA LYS A 11 -6.14 16.89 -5.68
C LYS A 11 -4.96 16.78 -6.63
N ASN A 12 -4.10 15.77 -6.46
CA ASN A 12 -2.95 15.56 -7.33
C ASN A 12 -3.39 15.26 -8.78
N PRO A 13 -3.08 16.14 -9.76
CA PRO A 13 -3.53 15.97 -11.14
C PRO A 13 -2.83 14.81 -11.87
N ASN A 14 -1.72 14.28 -11.33
CA ASN A 14 -0.98 13.16 -11.92
C ASN A 14 -1.59 11.80 -11.56
N ILE A 15 -2.59 11.76 -10.68
CA ILE A 15 -3.24 10.53 -10.25
C ILE A 15 -4.36 10.16 -11.22
N ASP A 16 -4.35 8.92 -11.67
CA ASP A 16 -5.39 8.37 -12.53
C ASP A 16 -6.68 8.09 -11.73
N LEU A 17 -7.66 8.99 -11.87
CA LEU A 17 -8.96 8.88 -11.20
C LEU A 17 -9.77 7.65 -11.63
N LEU A 18 -9.51 7.09 -12.81
CA LEU A 18 -10.18 5.87 -13.26
C LEU A 18 -9.69 4.67 -12.45
N LYS A 19 -8.38 4.58 -12.17
CA LYS A 19 -7.83 3.53 -11.30
C LYS A 19 -8.41 3.61 -9.89
N ILE A 20 -8.53 4.81 -9.33
CA ILE A 20 -9.19 5.00 -8.02
C ILE A 20 -10.66 4.58 -8.09
N SER A 21 -11.38 4.99 -9.13
CA SER A 21 -12.79 4.64 -9.30
C SER A 21 -12.99 3.13 -9.33
N ASN A 22 -12.15 2.40 -10.05
CA ASN A 22 -12.16 0.93 -10.10
C ASN A 22 -11.83 0.32 -8.72
N LEU A 23 -10.83 0.88 -8.02
CA LEU A 23 -10.43 0.46 -6.68
C LEU A 23 -11.61 0.51 -5.70
N VAL A 24 -12.32 1.63 -5.66
CA VAL A 24 -13.42 1.85 -4.71
C VAL A 24 -14.71 1.16 -5.14
N GLN A 25 -14.96 0.99 -6.45
CA GLN A 25 -16.16 0.33 -6.95
C GLN A 25 -16.28 -1.12 -6.48
N SER A 26 -15.15 -1.82 -6.36
CA SER A 26 -15.14 -3.23 -5.93
C SER A 26 -15.52 -3.45 -4.46
N ARG A 27 -15.49 -2.40 -3.61
CA ARG A 27 -15.65 -2.51 -2.14
C ARG A 27 -16.42 -1.37 -1.46
N ALA A 28 -17.05 -0.46 -2.22
CA ALA A 28 -17.86 0.62 -1.66
C ALA A 28 -19.31 0.17 -1.51
N GLU A 29 -19.77 -0.01 -0.26
CA GLU A 29 -21.19 -0.16 0.05
C GLU A 29 -21.90 1.21 0.02
N VAL A 30 -21.17 2.29 0.39
CA VAL A 30 -21.68 3.66 0.43
C VAL A 30 -20.66 4.63 -0.19
N LEU A 31 -21.11 5.49 -1.12
CA LEU A 31 -20.24 6.44 -1.84
C LEU A 31 -19.67 7.55 -0.94
N THR A 32 -20.34 7.87 0.17
CA THR A 32 -19.89 8.89 1.13
C THR A 32 -18.65 8.50 1.92
N ASP A 33 -18.32 7.20 1.96
CA ASP A 33 -17.17 6.69 2.72
C ASP A 33 -15.89 6.70 1.87
N ILE A 34 -16.02 6.99 0.57
CA ILE A 34 -14.91 7.04 -0.37
C ILE A 34 -13.80 7.99 0.10
N PRO A 35 -14.09 9.25 0.52
CA PRO A 35 -13.05 10.19 0.92
C PRO A 35 -12.15 9.66 2.04
N GLU A 36 -12.71 9.16 3.14
CA GLU A 36 -11.94 8.62 4.27
C GLU A 36 -11.08 7.40 3.89
N ARG A 37 -11.54 6.64 2.89
CA ARG A 37 -10.87 5.43 2.41
C ARG A 37 -9.70 5.70 1.48
N ILE A 38 -9.59 6.90 0.90
CA ILE A 38 -8.56 7.24 -0.08
C ILE A 38 -7.84 8.55 0.23
N ASP A 39 -8.12 9.19 1.37
CA ASP A 39 -7.46 10.40 1.84
C ASP A 39 -5.92 10.27 1.93
N PHE A 40 -5.42 9.03 2.03
CA PHE A 40 -3.99 8.74 2.03
C PHE A 40 -3.33 8.87 0.65
N ILE A 41 -4.08 9.00 -0.45
CA ILE A 41 -3.51 8.95 -1.81
C ILE A 41 -2.55 10.12 -2.05
N ASP A 42 -2.99 11.35 -1.74
CA ASP A 42 -2.16 12.53 -1.95
C ASP A 42 -1.06 12.67 -0.87
N GLU A 43 -1.35 12.23 0.35
CA GLU A 43 -0.43 12.36 1.48
C GLU A 43 -0.50 11.15 2.41
N LEU A 44 0.65 10.63 2.84
CA LEU A 44 0.69 9.57 3.84
C LEU A 44 0.28 10.16 5.20
N PRO A 45 -0.82 9.69 5.83
CA PRO A 45 -1.20 10.16 7.15
C PRO A 45 -0.18 9.72 8.21
N GLU A 46 -0.15 10.38 9.36
CA GLU A 46 0.60 9.86 10.50
C GLU A 46 -0.10 8.61 11.07
N TYR A 47 0.68 7.58 11.39
CA TYR A 47 0.16 6.31 11.90
C TYR A 47 1.12 5.63 12.89
N SER A 48 0.54 4.80 13.76
CA SER A 48 1.26 4.00 14.76
C SER A 48 1.82 2.71 14.16
N THR A 49 2.96 2.25 14.68
CA THR A 49 3.57 0.96 14.32
C THR A 49 2.69 -0.23 14.67
N GLU A 50 1.71 -0.06 15.57
CA GLU A 50 0.69 -1.07 15.88
C GLU A 50 -0.05 -1.58 14.64
N LEU A 51 -0.19 -0.77 13.59
CA LEU A 51 -0.80 -1.20 12.33
C LEU A 51 -0.02 -2.31 11.60
N TYR A 52 1.25 -2.51 11.93
CA TYR A 52 2.04 -3.63 11.41
C TYR A 52 1.72 -4.96 12.11
N ILE A 53 1.12 -4.94 13.31
CA ILE A 53 0.80 -6.15 14.07
C ILE A 53 -0.57 -6.68 13.65
N HIS A 54 -0.62 -7.85 13.01
CA HIS A 54 -1.89 -8.42 12.55
C HIS A 54 -1.96 -9.94 12.68
N LYS A 55 -2.82 -10.41 13.60
CA LYS A 55 -2.95 -11.83 13.99
C LYS A 55 -3.25 -12.79 12.83
N LYS A 56 -4.11 -12.39 11.89
CA LYS A 56 -4.50 -13.24 10.74
C LYS A 56 -3.39 -13.31 9.69
N MET A 57 -2.67 -12.20 9.48
CA MET A 57 -1.57 -12.13 8.52
C MET A 57 -0.25 -12.62 9.11
N LYS A 58 -0.20 -12.88 10.43
CA LYS A 58 0.97 -13.35 11.17
C LYS A 58 2.12 -12.34 11.14
N THR A 59 1.79 -11.06 11.20
CA THR A 59 2.77 -9.97 11.23
C THR A 59 3.01 -9.47 12.66
N THR A 60 4.26 -9.11 12.91
CA THR A 60 4.78 -8.38 14.08
C THR A 60 5.57 -7.18 13.56
N GLU A 61 5.95 -6.24 14.42
CA GLU A 61 6.83 -5.13 14.03
C GLU A 61 8.16 -5.65 13.43
N GLU A 62 8.78 -6.64 14.08
CA GLU A 62 10.03 -7.26 13.66
C GLU A 62 9.95 -7.88 12.25
N ASN A 63 9.00 -8.79 12.02
CA ASN A 63 8.92 -9.43 10.70
C ASN A 63 8.38 -8.50 9.61
N SER A 64 7.68 -7.43 10.00
CA SER A 64 7.27 -6.37 9.09
C SER A 64 8.48 -5.54 8.65
N LEU A 65 9.36 -5.19 9.59
CA LEU A 65 10.62 -4.51 9.29
C LEU A 65 11.47 -5.33 8.32
N ASP A 66 11.63 -6.63 8.59
CA ASP A 66 12.38 -7.55 7.72
C ASP A 66 11.77 -7.62 6.32
N SER A 67 10.44 -7.74 6.23
CA SER A 67 9.73 -7.79 4.95
C SER A 67 9.88 -6.49 4.15
N LEU A 68 9.76 -5.34 4.80
CA LEU A 68 9.95 -4.03 4.16
C LEU A 68 11.39 -3.85 3.67
N LYS A 69 12.39 -4.21 4.50
CA LYS A 69 13.81 -4.16 4.13
C LYS A 69 14.14 -5.08 2.96
N ALA A 70 13.53 -6.26 2.91
CA ALA A 70 13.71 -7.20 1.80
C ALA A 70 13.00 -6.76 0.52
N ALA A 71 11.80 -6.17 0.62
CA ALA A 71 11.02 -5.71 -0.53
C ALA A 71 11.65 -4.48 -1.20
N LEU A 72 12.16 -3.53 -0.41
CA LEU A 72 12.69 -2.25 -0.90
C LEU A 72 13.69 -2.37 -2.07
N PRO A 73 14.78 -3.16 -1.99
CA PRO A 73 15.74 -3.25 -3.09
C PRO A 73 15.12 -3.85 -4.36
N ILE A 74 14.19 -4.79 -4.24
CA ILE A 74 13.48 -5.35 -5.40
C ILE A 74 12.59 -4.29 -6.04
N LEU A 75 11.79 -3.56 -5.25
CA LEU A 75 10.94 -2.46 -5.72
C LEU A 75 11.75 -1.37 -6.43
N GLU A 76 12.95 -1.04 -5.93
CA GLU A 76 13.84 -0.07 -6.57
C GLU A 76 14.31 -0.50 -7.97
N THR A 77 14.36 -1.80 -8.27
CA THR A 77 14.77 -2.32 -9.59
C THR A 77 13.65 -2.40 -10.63
N ILE A 78 12.38 -2.43 -10.21
CA ILE A 78 11.25 -2.63 -11.13
C ILE A 78 11.06 -1.41 -12.03
N SER A 79 11.07 -1.63 -13.35
CA SER A 79 10.89 -0.57 -14.36
C SER A 79 9.44 -0.45 -14.84
N ASP A 80 8.75 -1.58 -15.06
CA ASP A 80 7.33 -1.62 -15.44
C ASP A 80 6.46 -1.58 -14.18
N TRP A 81 6.00 -0.39 -13.81
CA TRP A 81 5.31 -0.13 -12.54
C TRP A 81 3.80 -0.42 -12.62
N LYS A 82 3.44 -1.70 -12.76
CA LYS A 82 2.05 -2.19 -12.78
C LYS A 82 1.78 -3.13 -11.61
N ALA A 83 0.55 -3.19 -11.12
CA ALA A 83 0.19 -4.02 -9.97
C ALA A 83 0.53 -5.51 -10.15
N GLU A 84 0.35 -6.06 -11.36
CA GLU A 84 0.68 -7.45 -11.69
C GLU A 84 2.19 -7.73 -11.57
N VAL A 85 3.03 -6.84 -12.12
CA VAL A 85 4.50 -6.97 -12.04
C VAL A 85 4.96 -6.86 -10.58
N LEU A 86 4.44 -5.89 -9.83
CA LEU A 86 4.74 -5.72 -8.42
C LEU A 86 4.34 -6.97 -7.61
N HIS A 87 3.15 -7.51 -7.88
CA HIS A 87 2.67 -8.72 -7.24
C HIS A 87 3.61 -9.90 -7.48
N ASP A 88 3.97 -10.15 -8.74
CA ASP A 88 4.75 -11.32 -9.12
C ASP A 88 6.17 -11.27 -8.53
N GLU A 89 6.82 -10.10 -8.57
CA GLU A 89 8.15 -9.93 -7.94
C GLU A 89 8.10 -10.13 -6.42
N MET A 90 7.05 -9.62 -5.75
CA MET A 90 6.88 -9.85 -4.32
C MET A 90 6.53 -11.31 -3.99
N MET A 91 5.80 -12.02 -4.84
CA MET A 91 5.52 -13.44 -4.64
C MET A 91 6.76 -14.30 -4.80
N LYS A 92 7.64 -13.99 -5.77
CA LYS A 92 8.96 -14.65 -5.89
C LYS A 92 9.79 -14.44 -4.62
N LEU A 93 9.78 -13.22 -4.08
CA LEU A 93 10.48 -12.91 -2.83
C LEU A 93 9.88 -13.67 -1.64
N VAL A 94 8.55 -13.74 -1.52
CA VAL A 94 7.85 -14.53 -0.49
C VAL A 94 8.28 -15.99 -0.51
N VAL A 95 8.33 -16.60 -1.70
CA VAL A 95 8.80 -17.98 -1.87
C VAL A 95 10.27 -18.12 -1.47
N THR A 96 11.11 -17.17 -1.88
CA THR A 96 12.56 -17.17 -1.58
C THR A 96 12.83 -17.07 -0.07
N LEU A 97 12.06 -16.26 0.65
CA LEU A 97 12.17 -16.09 2.10
C LEU A 97 11.47 -17.20 2.89
N GLY A 98 10.66 -18.03 2.25
CA GLY A 98 9.88 -19.09 2.91
C GLY A 98 8.81 -18.56 3.88
N ILE A 99 8.30 -17.34 3.65
CA ILE A 99 7.28 -16.71 4.50
C ILE A 99 5.88 -16.83 3.89
N LYS A 100 4.84 -16.41 4.63
CA LYS A 100 3.46 -16.36 4.10
C LYS A 100 3.21 -15.06 3.36
N ASN A 101 2.35 -15.08 2.34
CA ASN A 101 1.98 -13.88 1.57
C ASN A 101 1.54 -12.72 2.47
N GLY A 102 0.75 -13.00 3.51
CA GLY A 102 0.29 -11.98 4.47
C GLY A 102 1.43 -11.25 5.18
N GLN A 103 2.57 -11.92 5.41
CA GLN A 103 3.74 -11.33 6.06
C GLN A 103 4.48 -10.35 5.16
N MET A 104 4.31 -10.41 3.84
CA MET A 104 4.86 -9.44 2.88
C MET A 104 3.85 -8.36 2.51
N LEU A 105 2.62 -8.76 2.20
CA LEU A 105 1.61 -7.86 1.64
C LEU A 105 1.06 -6.90 2.69
N TRP A 106 0.91 -7.35 3.94
CA TRP A 106 0.39 -6.49 4.99
C TRP A 106 1.35 -5.35 5.33
N PRO A 107 2.66 -5.58 5.57
CA PRO A 107 3.59 -4.49 5.84
C PRO A 107 3.69 -3.49 4.70
N ILE A 108 3.76 -3.95 3.44
CA ILE A 108 3.79 -3.04 2.28
C ILE A 108 2.54 -2.16 2.25
N ARG A 109 1.35 -2.75 2.40
CA ARG A 109 0.08 -2.01 2.42
C ARG A 109 0.01 -0.99 3.56
N THR A 110 0.46 -1.38 4.75
CA THR A 110 0.50 -0.48 5.92
C THR A 110 1.46 0.67 5.65
N ALA A 111 2.66 0.40 5.17
CA ALA A 111 3.67 1.43 4.93
C ALA A 111 3.22 2.48 3.91
N ILE A 112 2.53 2.07 2.84
CA ILE A 112 2.12 2.98 1.76
C ILE A 112 0.78 3.67 1.99
N SER A 113 -0.07 3.16 2.89
CA SER A 113 -1.39 3.76 3.15
C SER A 113 -1.53 4.40 4.52
N GLY A 114 -0.81 3.90 5.54
CA GLY A 114 -1.01 4.31 6.93
C GLY A 114 -2.39 3.95 7.48
N LYS A 115 -3.13 3.03 6.83
CA LYS A 115 -4.53 2.71 7.17
C LYS A 115 -4.69 1.24 7.56
N ALA A 116 -5.52 0.98 8.56
CA ALA A 116 -5.88 -0.39 8.96
C ALA A 116 -6.66 -1.13 7.85
N ALA A 117 -7.53 -0.41 7.14
CA ALA A 117 -8.35 -0.91 6.05
C ALA A 117 -8.23 0.00 4.82
N THR A 118 -8.20 -0.61 3.64
CA THR A 118 -8.05 0.09 2.36
C THR A 118 -9.00 -0.51 1.33
N PRO A 119 -9.49 0.28 0.35
CA PRO A 119 -10.34 -0.23 -0.72
C PRO A 119 -9.59 -1.22 -1.63
N GLY A 120 -8.27 -1.06 -1.78
CA GLY A 120 -7.41 -1.93 -2.58
C GLY A 120 -6.41 -2.76 -1.78
N GLY A 121 -5.76 -3.70 -2.48
CA GLY A 121 -4.56 -4.39 -2.03
C GLY A 121 -3.29 -3.54 -2.13
N ALA A 122 -2.17 -4.06 -1.64
CA ALA A 122 -0.89 -3.35 -1.63
C ALA A 122 -0.45 -2.85 -3.02
N PHE A 123 -0.58 -3.69 -4.05
CA PHE A 123 0.00 -3.42 -5.36
C PHE A 123 -0.88 -2.54 -6.24
N GLU A 124 -2.21 -2.63 -6.11
CA GLU A 124 -3.14 -1.69 -6.75
C GLU A 124 -2.90 -0.26 -6.21
N ILE A 125 -2.69 -0.14 -4.90
CA ILE A 125 -2.35 1.14 -4.27
C ILE A 125 -0.98 1.63 -4.73
N ALA A 126 0.04 0.76 -4.72
CA ALA A 126 1.39 1.13 -5.17
C ALA A 126 1.41 1.58 -6.64
N GLU A 127 0.60 0.98 -7.51
CA GLU A 127 0.44 1.41 -8.90
C GLU A 127 -0.19 2.81 -8.99
N ILE A 128 -1.22 3.11 -8.18
CA ILE A 128 -1.86 4.42 -8.14
C ILE A 128 -0.90 5.51 -7.63
N LEU A 129 -0.16 5.22 -6.56
CA LEU A 129 0.81 6.15 -5.96
C LEU A 129 2.02 6.38 -6.88
N GLY A 130 2.36 5.38 -7.70
CA GLY A 130 3.59 5.38 -8.49
C GLY A 130 4.83 4.99 -7.68
N LYS A 131 5.94 4.82 -8.40
CA LYS A 131 7.20 4.26 -7.87
C LYS A 131 7.83 5.12 -6.79
N GLU A 132 8.02 6.40 -7.08
CA GLU A 132 8.78 7.32 -6.21
C GLU A 132 8.10 7.47 -4.84
N GLU A 133 6.80 7.75 -4.83
CA GLU A 133 6.03 7.92 -3.60
C GLU A 133 5.93 6.58 -2.84
N THR A 134 5.71 5.45 -3.52
CA THR A 134 5.73 4.13 -2.87
C THR A 134 7.05 3.86 -2.15
N ILE A 135 8.19 4.05 -2.83
CA ILE A 135 9.52 3.82 -2.25
C ILE A 135 9.76 4.75 -1.06
N LYS A 136 9.40 6.02 -1.17
CA LYS A 136 9.51 6.99 -0.08
C LYS A 136 8.71 6.54 1.15
N ARG A 137 7.45 6.12 0.97
CA ARG A 137 6.59 5.64 2.08
C ARG A 137 7.10 4.35 2.71
N ILE A 138 7.65 3.43 1.92
CA ILE A 138 8.32 2.22 2.43
C ILE A 138 9.51 2.58 3.31
N LYS A 139 10.34 3.55 2.90
CA LYS A 139 11.48 4.05 3.70
C LYS A 139 11.01 4.66 5.03
N VAL A 140 9.91 5.42 5.02
CA VAL A 140 9.28 5.93 6.26
C VAL A 140 8.83 4.80 7.17
N GLY A 141 8.19 3.76 6.62
CA GLY A 141 7.78 2.58 7.38
C GLY A 141 8.96 1.86 8.04
N ILE A 142 10.05 1.67 7.30
CA ILE A 142 11.31 1.10 7.81
C ILE A 142 11.87 1.96 8.95
N GLU A 143 11.91 3.28 8.78
CA GLU A 143 12.40 4.19 9.81
C GLU A 143 11.56 4.11 11.09
N LYS A 144 10.23 4.13 10.97
CA LYS A 144 9.31 4.00 12.12
C LYS A 144 9.52 2.72 12.91
N LEU A 145 9.77 1.60 12.22
CA LEU A 145 9.97 0.28 12.83
C LEU A 145 11.40 0.01 13.34
N THR A 146 12.35 0.89 13.05
CA THR A 146 13.76 0.74 13.49
C THR A 146 14.05 1.48 14.81
N LYS A 147 13.15 2.36 15.25
CA LYS A 147 13.27 3.14 16.49
C LYS A 147 12.74 2.36 17.68
#